data_AF-A0A350BW59-F1
#
_entry.id   AF-A0A350BW59-F1
#
_cell.length_a   1.000
_cell.length_b   1.000
_cell.length_c   1.000
_cell.angle_alpha   90.00
_cell.angle_beta   90.00
_cell.angle_gamma   90.00
#
_symmetry.space_group_name_H-M   'P 1'
#
loop_
_entity.id
_entity.type
_entity.pdbx_description
1 polymer ?
#
loop_
_entity_poly.entity_id
_entity_poly.type
_entity_poly.pdbx_seq_one_letter_code
_entity_poly.pdbx_strand_id
1 'polypeptide(L)' 'MGIFNFLTQELAIDLGTANTLIIYKDKLVVDEPSIIARNRRTGEVLAIGTEAQKMHGKTHEDIKTIRPLKDGVIAD' A
#
# COMPACT_ATOMS: atom_id res chain seq x y z
N MET A 1 1.73 3.54 -33.92
CA MET A 1 1.45 4.12 -32.58
C MET A 1 0.57 5.35 -32.79
N GLY A 2 -0.58 5.44 -32.12
CA GLY A 2 -1.62 6.43 -32.40
C GLY A 2 -1.37 7.79 -31.75
N ILE A 3 -1.85 8.86 -32.40
CA ILE A 3 -1.74 10.28 -32.03
C ILE A 3 -2.32 10.65 -30.65
N PHE A 4 -2.96 9.71 -29.94
CA PHE A 4 -3.58 9.93 -28.63
C PHE A 4 -2.88 9.21 -27.47
N ASN A 5 -1.75 8.51 -27.69
CA ASN A 5 -1.03 7.78 -26.63
C ASN A 5 -0.56 8.64 -25.45
N PHE A 6 -0.56 9.98 -25.58
CA PHE A 6 -0.24 10.89 -24.48
C PHE A 6 -1.40 11.08 -23.48
N LEU A 7 -2.63 10.67 -23.84
CA LEU A 7 -3.83 10.78 -22.99
C LEU A 7 -4.00 9.58 -22.05
N THR A 8 -3.29 8.47 -22.30
CA THR A 8 -3.37 7.25 -21.50
C THR A 8 -2.12 7.13 -20.62
N GLN A 9 -2.30 7.11 -19.29
CA GLN A 9 -1.24 6.71 -18.37
C GLN A 9 -1.36 5.23 -18.07
N GLU A 10 -0.32 4.47 -18.38
CA GLU A 10 -0.22 3.05 -18.05
C GLU A 10 0.52 2.88 -16.72
N LEU A 11 -0.10 2.14 -15.80
CA LEU A 11 0.46 1.75 -14.51
C LEU A 11 0.37 0.24 -14.39
N ALA A 12 1.45 -0.41 -13.97
CA ALA A 12 1.40 -1.78 -13.49
C ALA A 12 1.47 -1.76 -11.97
N ILE A 13 0.56 -2.48 -11.31
CA ILE A 13 0.44 -2.52 -9.85
C ILE A 13 0.55 -3.97 -9.42
N ASP A 14 1.54 -4.27 -8.57
CA ASP A 14 1.64 -5.54 -7.86
C ASP A 14 1.19 -5.32 -6.42
N LEU A 15 0.12 -6.01 -6.04
CA LEU A 15 -0.48 -5.98 -4.72
C LEU A 15 -0.07 -7.23 -3.95
N GLY A 16 1.17 -7.25 -3.46
CA GLY A 16 1.71 -8.36 -2.68
C GLY A 16 1.28 -8.32 -1.21
N THR A 17 1.33 -9.48 -0.55
CA THR A 17 1.08 -9.60 0.91
C THR A 17 2.17 -8.90 1.74
N ALA A 18 3.39 -8.87 1.22
CA ALA A 18 4.53 -8.23 1.85
C ALA A 18 4.66 -6.75 1.46
N ASN A 19 4.70 -6.47 0.15
CA ASN A 19 4.96 -5.16 -0.45
C ASN A 19 3.99 -4.86 -1.59
N THR A 20 3.76 -3.57 -1.84
CA THR A 20 3.04 -3.04 -2.98
C THR A 20 4.03 -2.34 -3.90
N LEU A 21 4.05 -2.75 -5.17
CA LEU A 21 4.91 -2.17 -6.19
C LEU A 21 4.06 -1.45 -7.23
N ILE A 22 4.50 -0.27 -7.65
CA ILE A 22 3.89 0.43 -8.79
C ILE A 22 4.98 0.77 -9.80
N ILE A 23 4.74 0.39 -11.05
CA ILE A 23 5.60 0.69 -12.19
C ILE A 23 4.89 1.69 -13.10
N TYR A 24 5.59 2.76 -13.46
CA TYR A 24 5.15 3.76 -14.42
C TYR A 24 6.25 3.98 -15.46
N LYS A 25 5.93 3.83 -16.74
CA LYS A 25 6.90 4.00 -17.85
C LYS A 25 8.19 3.20 -17.62
N ASP A 26 8.03 1.90 -17.36
CA ASP A 26 9.12 0.94 -17.11
C ASP A 26 10.04 1.30 -15.93
N LYS A 27 9.57 2.15 -15.01
CA LYS A 27 10.28 2.52 -13.79
C LYS A 27 9.45 2.17 -12.56
N LEU A 28 10.09 1.53 -11.60
CA LEU A 28 9.54 1.34 -10.26
C LEU A 28 9.41 2.71 -9.58
N VAL A 29 8.18 3.15 -9.31
CA VAL A 29 7.87 4.44 -8.71
C VAL A 29 7.32 4.32 -7.28
N VAL A 30 6.85 3.13 -6.89
CA VAL A 30 6.49 2.80 -5.50
C VAL A 30 7.03 1.42 -5.17
N ASP A 31 7.67 1.30 -4.01
CA ASP A 31 8.04 0.05 -3.35
C ASP A 31 7.85 0.27 -1.85
N GLU A 32 6.68 -0.09 -1.35
CA GLU A 32 6.27 0.15 0.03
C GLU A 32 5.74 -1.14 0.67
N PRO A 33 6.00 -1.39 1.97
CA PRO A 33 5.36 -2.48 2.69
C PRO A 33 3.83 -2.41 2.56
N SER A 34 3.18 -3.55 2.29
CA SER A 34 1.72 -3.70 2.21
C SER A 34 1.09 -3.70 3.61
N ILE A 35 1.18 -2.55 4.29
CA ILE A 35 0.73 -2.36 5.65
C ILE A 35 0.21 -0.93 5.83
N ILE A 36 -0.84 -0.79 6.65
CA ILE A 36 -1.39 0.50 7.07
C ILE A 36 -1.47 0.56 8.59
N ALA A 37 -1.40 1.76 9.15
CA ALA A 37 -1.71 2.03 10.55
C ALA A 37 -3.04 2.79 10.61
N ARG A 38 -4.00 2.26 11.38
CA ARG A 38 -5.36 2.80 11.47
C ARG A 38 -5.73 3.05 12.92
N ASN A 39 -6.41 4.17 13.18
CA ASN A 39 -7.09 4.39 14.44
C ASN A 39 -8.24 3.38 14.58
N ARG A 40 -8.27 2.62 15.68
CA ARG A 40 -9.29 1.60 15.94
C ARG A 40 -10.68 2.18 16.14
N ARG A 41 -10.78 3.35 16.76
CA ARG A 41 -12.04 4.01 17.11
C ARG A 41 -12.66 4.76 15.94
N THR A 42 -11.85 5.53 15.20
CA THR A 42 -12.34 6.39 14.12
C THR A 42 -12.27 5.74 12.74
N GLY A 43 -11.43 4.72 12.56
CA GLY A 43 -11.15 4.13 11.25
C GLY A 43 -10.20 4.95 10.38
N GLU A 44 -9.70 6.09 10.87
CA GLU A 44 -8.76 6.94 10.16
C GLU A 44 -7.43 6.24 9.88
N VAL A 45 -6.92 6.36 8.65
CA VAL A 45 -5.58 5.89 8.28
C VAL A 45 -4.56 6.93 8.72
N LEU A 46 -3.70 6.56 9.66
CA LEU A 46 -2.68 7.43 10.25
C LEU A 46 -1.36 7.38 9.47
N ALA A 47 -1.03 6.21 8.93
CA ALA A 47 0.16 6.00 8.12
C ALA A 47 -0.03 4.80 7.17
N ILE A 48 0.79 4.76 6.11
CA ILE A 48 0.86 3.67 5.13
C ILE A 48 2.32 3.31 4.87
N GLY A 49 2.58 2.13 4.33
CA GLY A 49 3.92 1.74 3.89
C GLY A 49 4.93 1.70 5.02
N THR A 50 6.10 2.27 4.77
CA THR A 50 7.24 2.28 5.68
C THR A 50 6.92 2.94 7.02
N GLU A 51 6.14 4.02 7.03
CA GLU A 51 5.75 4.68 8.29
C GLU A 51 4.82 3.79 9.12
N ALA A 52 3.84 3.12 8.48
CA ALA A 52 3.01 2.13 9.17
C ALA A 52 3.82 0.92 9.65
N GLN A 53 4.82 0.49 8.88
CA GLN A 53 5.71 -0.62 9.26
C GLN A 53 6.55 -0.27 10.50
N LYS A 54 7.03 0.97 10.65
CA LYS A 54 7.74 1.43 11.86
C LYS A 54 6.87 1.37 13.11
N MET A 55 5.56 1.54 12.95
CA MET A 55 4.58 1.46 14.02
C MET A 55 4.24 0.00 14.40
N HIS A 56 4.49 -0.97 13.51
CA HIS A 56 4.12 -2.37 13.73
C HIS A 56 4.74 -2.95 15.02
N GLY A 57 3.89 -3.48 15.89
CA GLY A 57 4.29 -4.02 17.20
C GLY A 57 4.71 -2.96 18.23
N LYS A 58 4.59 -1.66 17.92
CA LYS A 58 4.98 -0.53 18.78
C LYS A 58 3.85 0.50 18.96
N THR A 59 2.61 0.12 18.67
CA THR A 59 1.46 1.03 18.72
C THR A 59 0.82 1.14 20.09
N HIS A 60 0.24 2.30 20.38
CA HIS A 60 -0.72 2.48 21.47
C HIS A 60 -1.98 1.63 21.21
N GLU A 61 -2.78 1.31 22.24
CA GLU A 61 -3.95 0.43 22.15
C GLU A 61 -4.93 0.85 21.05
N ASP A 62 -5.10 2.16 20.87
CA ASP A 62 -5.99 2.81 19.92
C ASP A 62 -5.52 2.72 18.46
N ILE A 63 -4.29 2.30 18.20
CA ILE A 63 -3.74 2.20 16.85
C ILE A 63 -3.49 0.72 16.54
N LYS A 64 -4.05 0.25 15.42
CA LYS A 64 -3.74 -1.07 14.86
C LYS A 64 -3.00 -0.94 13.54
N THR A 65 -1.95 -1.74 13.35
CA THR A 65 -1.40 -1.98 12.03
C THR A 65 -2.13 -3.15 11.36
N ILE A 66 -2.42 -3.04 10.07
CA ILE A 66 -3.17 -4.01 9.27
C ILE A 66 -2.36 -4.31 8.01
N ARG A 67 -2.29 -5.57 7.61
CA ARG A 67 -1.88 -5.97 6.26
C ARG A 67 -3.14 -6.39 5.49
N PRO A 68 -3.61 -5.60 4.51
CA PRO A 68 -4.89 -5.85 3.85
C PRO A 68 -4.86 -7.12 2.99
N LEU A 69 -3.67 -7.56 2.61
CA LEU A 69 -3.44 -8.77 1.84
C LEU A 69 -2.65 -9.77 2.69
N LYS A 70 -3.16 -10.99 2.79
CA LYS A 70 -2.52 -12.08 3.52
C LYS A 70 -2.76 -13.40 2.81
N ASP A 71 -1.73 -14.23 2.67
CA ASP A 71 -1.80 -15.55 2.03
C ASP A 71 -2.51 -15.54 0.64
N GLY A 72 -2.35 -14.45 -0.12
CA GLY A 72 -2.93 -14.27 -1.46
C GLY A 72 -4.40 -13.85 -1.47
N VAL A 73 -5.00 -13.55 -0.32
CA VAL A 73 -6.40 -13.11 -0.19
C VAL A 73 -6.51 -11.72 0.45
N ILE A 74 -7.64 -11.06 0.22
CA ILE A 74 -8.04 -9.86 0.95
C ILE A 74 -8.48 -10.30 2.35
N ALA A 75 -7.81 -9.81 3.38
CA ALA A 75 -7.84 -10.40 4.72
C ALA A 75 -8.30 -9.47 5.86
N ASP A 76 -8.58 -8.19 5.59
CA ASP A 76 -9.23 -7.22 6.50
C ASP A 76 -10.13 -6.28 5.69
#